data_AF-A0A8C2DL82-F1
#
_entry.id   AF-A0A8C2DL82-F1
#
_cell.length_a   1.000
_cell.length_b   1.000
_cell.length_c   1.000
_cell.angle_alpha   90.00
_cell.angle_beta   90.00
_cell.angle_gamma   90.00
#
_symmetry.space_group_name_H-M   'P 1'
#
loop_
_entity.id
_entity.type
_entity.pdbx_description
1 polymer ?
#
loop_
_entity_poly.entity_id
_entity_poly.type
_entity_poly.pdbx_seq_one_letter_code
_entity_poly.pdbx_strand_id
1 'polypeptide(L)'
;MAECCKTDVETQREEIAALLKMPLRKAETWYLVDISWFKMWKKYVGFDSWDIYVRGSQNVFPGPVDNSGLLRDWDTLDIKEHLIDELDYYLVPTEGWKKLVSWYGLKDGQEPIARKVVEAGMFVKHCKVEVYLTELMLCEDNNMDNIVPRRFSKADTIALIEREMRKLFSVPDEKEARLWGKYMSNSWEPLNNLNSTIQDAGLYQGQVLVIEQKNEDGMWPRESSKTNKKTESRISVDRNEFVCAVCLDLLKDPVTILCGHSYCKSCITGHWDHEDQQRVYSCPQCRQTFSPRPALARNTILAEMVEKLKKTRLSDDCDTGDVQCDICTGRKYKAVKSCLVCLNSYCQNHLKQHESWFRGKRHNLTEATGRLQEMICQKNTENRNTETC
;
A
#
# COMPACT_ATOMS: atom_id res chain seq x y z
N MET A 1 58.87 12.48 19.84
CA MET A 1 57.75 11.66 19.34
C MET A 1 56.65 11.77 20.37
N ALA A 2 55.55 12.43 20.04
CA ALA A 2 54.47 12.67 21.00
C ALA A 2 53.67 11.38 21.19
N GLU A 3 53.79 10.75 22.34
CA GLU A 3 52.81 9.75 22.80
C GLU A 3 51.46 10.47 22.94
N CYS A 4 50.59 10.29 21.95
CA CYS A 4 49.21 10.72 22.04
C CYS A 4 48.60 9.96 23.22
N CYS A 5 48.26 10.69 24.28
CA CYS A 5 47.67 10.17 25.50
C CYS A 5 46.33 9.51 25.12
N LYS A 6 46.32 8.17 24.98
CA LYS A 6 45.09 7.43 24.74
C LYS A 6 44.20 7.64 25.96
N THR A 7 43.03 8.26 25.77
CA THR A 7 42.01 8.41 26.81
C THR A 7 41.72 7.03 27.41
N ASP A 8 41.76 6.93 28.74
CA ASP A 8 41.54 5.65 29.42
C ASP A 8 40.11 5.13 29.17
N VAL A 9 39.96 3.80 29.22
CA VAL A 9 38.70 3.14 28.86
C VAL A 9 37.53 3.49 29.79
N GLU A 10 37.79 3.89 31.04
CA GLU A 10 36.75 4.29 31.99
C GLU A 10 36.21 5.67 31.61
N THR A 11 37.09 6.63 31.31
CA THR A 11 36.71 7.94 30.80
C THR A 11 35.91 7.81 29.51
N GLN A 12 36.34 6.94 28.58
CA GLN A 12 35.58 6.71 27.34
C GLN A 12 34.16 6.20 27.61
N ARG A 13 34.02 5.23 28.52
CA ARG A 13 32.72 4.69 28.93
C ARG A 13 31.82 5.78 29.51
N GLU A 14 32.33 6.57 30.45
CA GLU A 14 31.56 7.60 31.15
C GLU A 14 31.09 8.72 30.21
N GLU A 15 32.00 9.22 29.36
CA GLU A 15 31.68 10.28 28.41
C GLU A 15 30.63 9.84 27.40
N ILE A 16 30.78 8.65 26.79
CA ILE A 16 29.80 8.14 25.83
C ILE A 16 28.47 7.79 26.52
N ALA A 17 28.50 7.19 27.72
CA ALA A 17 27.27 6.89 28.47
C ALA A 17 26.48 8.14 28.85
N ALA A 18 27.14 9.26 29.16
CA ALA A 18 26.49 10.54 29.42
C ALA A 18 25.83 11.09 28.15
N LEU A 19 26.52 11.01 27.01
CA LEU A 19 26.03 11.49 25.72
C LEU A 19 24.83 10.69 25.21
N LEU A 20 24.82 9.37 25.38
CA LEU A 20 23.71 8.51 24.96
C LEU A 20 22.41 8.74 25.75
N LYS A 21 22.48 9.37 26.93
CA LYS A 21 21.29 9.74 27.72
C LYS A 21 20.68 11.08 27.32
N MET A 22 21.33 11.82 26.42
CA MET A 22 20.82 13.12 25.99
C MET A 22 19.51 12.95 25.19
N PRO A 23 18.47 13.77 25.47
CA PRO A 23 17.24 13.71 24.71
C PRO A 23 17.46 14.22 23.28
N LEU A 24 16.78 13.60 22.32
CA LEU A 24 16.78 14.02 20.92
C LEU A 24 16.17 15.42 20.78
N ARG A 25 16.83 16.31 20.03
CA ARG A 25 16.27 17.63 19.66
C ARG A 25 16.18 17.78 18.15
N LYS A 26 15.09 18.39 17.68
CA LYS A 26 14.82 18.64 16.25
C LYS A 26 16.02 19.30 15.56
N ALA A 27 16.32 18.85 14.34
CA ALA A 27 17.42 19.30 13.48
C ALA A 27 18.85 18.98 13.94
N GLU A 28 19.02 18.36 15.12
CA GLU A 28 20.31 17.79 15.53
C GLU A 28 20.75 16.69 14.57
N THR A 29 22.07 16.47 14.53
CA THR A 29 22.70 15.44 13.72
C THR A 29 23.18 14.31 14.61
N TRP A 30 22.78 13.10 14.25
CA TRP A 30 23.14 11.85 14.90
C TRP A 30 23.78 10.91 13.88
N TYR A 31 24.59 9.98 14.35
CA TYR A 31 25.40 9.10 13.50
C TYR A 31 25.04 7.64 13.76
N LEU A 32 24.95 6.85 12.70
CA LEU A 32 24.81 5.41 12.80
C LEU A 32 26.20 4.78 13.00
N VAL A 33 26.26 3.83 13.93
CA VAL A 33 27.41 2.98 14.19
C VAL A 33 26.98 1.54 14.10
N ASP A 34 27.69 0.71 13.35
CA ASP A 34 27.39 -0.73 13.22
C ASP A 34 27.31 -1.40 14.59
N ILE A 35 26.26 -2.21 14.78
CA ILE A 35 25.98 -2.87 16.05
C ILE A 35 27.12 -3.78 16.51
N SER A 36 27.83 -4.43 15.57
CA SER A 36 28.89 -5.39 15.85
C SER A 36 30.11 -4.67 16.39
N TRP A 37 30.48 -3.56 15.73
CA TRP A 37 31.55 -2.69 16.20
C TRP A 37 31.22 -2.11 17.58
N PHE A 38 30.00 -1.58 17.76
CA PHE A 38 29.60 -0.96 19.01
C PHE A 38 29.53 -1.96 20.17
N LYS A 39 29.01 -3.18 19.94
CA LYS A 39 29.03 -4.27 20.92
C LYS A 39 30.45 -4.66 21.32
N MET A 40 31.39 -4.66 20.37
CA MET A 40 32.80 -4.93 20.66
C MET A 40 33.41 -3.80 21.51
N TRP A 41 33.14 -2.54 21.17
CA TRP A 41 33.56 -1.38 21.97
C TRP A 41 32.99 -1.45 23.40
N LYS A 42 31.71 -1.79 23.58
CA LYS A 42 31.11 -1.95 24.91
C LYS A 42 31.85 -2.97 25.77
N LYS A 43 32.24 -4.12 25.19
CA LYS A 43 33.08 -5.12 25.88
C LYS A 43 34.44 -4.55 26.24
N TYR A 44 35.08 -3.86 25.31
CA TYR A 44 36.40 -3.25 25.52
C TYR A 44 36.42 -2.25 26.66
N VAL A 45 35.41 -1.40 26.78
CA VAL A 45 35.34 -0.40 27.85
C VAL A 45 34.67 -0.92 29.13
N GLY A 46 34.14 -2.15 29.12
CA GLY A 46 33.33 -2.68 30.21
C GLY A 46 32.11 -1.81 30.49
N PHE A 47 31.34 -1.53 29.44
CA PHE A 47 30.15 -0.67 29.46
C PHE A 47 29.01 -1.29 30.26
N ASP A 48 28.73 -2.56 30.01
CA ASP A 48 27.74 -3.33 30.75
C ASP A 48 28.40 -4.02 31.97
N SER A 49 27.63 -4.26 33.03
CA SER A 49 28.16 -4.75 34.32
C SER A 49 28.76 -6.17 34.27
N TRP A 50 28.47 -6.95 33.23
CA TRP A 50 29.09 -8.27 33.02
C TRP A 50 30.38 -8.21 32.18
N ASP A 51 30.67 -7.09 31.52
CA ASP A 51 31.82 -6.94 30.61
C ASP A 51 33.12 -6.51 31.34
N ILE A 52 33.04 -6.29 32.65
CA ILE A 52 34.14 -5.73 33.47
C ILE A 52 35.40 -6.62 33.39
N TYR A 53 35.24 -7.94 33.25
CA TYR A 53 36.34 -8.91 33.22
C TYR A 53 37.19 -8.88 31.94
N VAL A 54 36.64 -8.36 30.83
CA VAL A 54 37.35 -8.26 29.54
C VAL A 54 37.76 -6.82 29.23
N ARG A 55 37.51 -5.88 30.15
CA ARG A 55 37.83 -4.46 30.03
C ARG A 55 39.31 -4.26 29.70
N GLY A 56 39.58 -3.42 28.69
CA GLY A 56 40.93 -3.06 28.24
C GLY A 56 41.68 -4.20 27.52
N SER A 57 41.09 -5.39 27.41
CA SER A 57 41.74 -6.54 26.75
C SER A 57 41.88 -6.30 25.26
N GLN A 58 43.08 -6.58 24.72
CA GLN A 58 43.35 -6.49 23.29
C GLN A 58 42.50 -7.45 22.45
N ASN A 59 42.04 -8.56 23.04
CA ASN A 59 41.19 -9.55 22.35
C ASN A 59 39.81 -9.00 21.97
N VAL A 60 39.37 -7.92 22.61
CA VAL A 60 38.10 -7.25 22.33
C VAL A 60 38.31 -5.80 21.88
N PHE A 61 39.54 -5.42 21.51
CA PHE A 61 39.80 -4.10 20.94
C PHE A 61 39.03 -3.94 19.62
N PRO A 62 38.13 -2.94 19.48
CA PRO A 62 37.20 -2.88 18.37
C PRO A 62 37.85 -2.47 17.03
N GLY A 63 39.07 -1.91 17.06
CA GLY A 63 39.70 -1.32 15.86
C GLY A 63 38.98 -0.05 15.38
N PRO A 64 39.31 0.46 14.18
CA PRO A 64 38.61 1.59 13.58
C PRO A 64 37.12 1.34 13.46
N VAL A 65 36.32 2.41 13.61
CA VAL A 65 34.87 2.34 13.42
C VAL A 65 34.59 1.78 12.03
N ASP A 66 33.90 0.64 11.96
CA ASP A 66 33.59 -0.06 10.72
C ASP A 66 32.09 -0.17 10.52
N ASN A 67 31.56 0.62 9.59
CA ASN A 67 30.16 0.61 9.21
C ASN A 67 29.86 -0.25 7.96
N SER A 68 30.78 -1.12 7.53
CA SER A 68 30.60 -1.91 6.29
C SER A 68 29.33 -2.78 6.35
N GLY A 69 28.94 -3.24 7.54
CA GLY A 69 27.73 -4.03 7.73
C GLY A 69 26.43 -3.28 7.40
N LEU A 70 26.45 -1.95 7.45
CA LEU A 70 25.32 -1.07 7.18
C LEU A 70 25.22 -0.60 5.73
N LEU A 71 26.31 -0.66 4.97
CA LEU A 71 26.41 -0.09 3.62
C LEU A 71 26.03 -1.11 2.53
N ARG A 72 25.55 -0.63 1.38
CA ARG A 72 25.34 -1.46 0.18
C ARG A 72 26.66 -1.67 -0.56
N ASP A 73 26.78 -2.80 -1.25
CA ASP A 73 28.06 -3.33 -1.79
C ASP A 73 28.76 -2.48 -2.89
N TRP A 74 28.21 -1.31 -3.27
CA TRP A 74 28.68 -0.53 -4.43
C TRP A 74 28.66 1.00 -4.23
N ASP A 75 28.06 1.48 -3.15
CA ASP A 75 27.96 2.92 -2.83
C ASP A 75 28.22 3.11 -1.34
N THR A 76 29.27 3.86 -1.00
CA THR A 76 29.69 4.11 0.37
C THR A 76 28.72 5.02 1.13
N LEU A 77 27.73 5.61 0.46
CA LEU A 77 26.76 6.53 1.04
C LEU A 77 25.35 5.93 1.20
N ASP A 78 25.02 4.88 0.45
CA ASP A 78 23.70 4.24 0.49
C ASP A 78 23.69 3.09 1.51
N ILE A 79 22.89 3.25 2.56
CA ILE A 79 22.73 2.22 3.59
C ILE A 79 21.77 1.12 3.11
N LYS A 80 21.93 -0.09 3.64
CA LYS A 80 20.99 -1.19 3.43
C LYS A 80 19.59 -0.75 3.88
N GLU A 81 18.57 -1.27 3.19
CA GLU A 81 17.18 -1.04 3.58
C GLU A 81 16.81 -1.91 4.79
N HIS A 82 15.78 -1.47 5.53
CA HIS A 82 15.18 -2.21 6.63
C HIS A 82 16.09 -2.48 7.84
N LEU A 83 17.20 -1.74 8.00
CA LEU A 83 17.97 -1.75 9.24
C LEU A 83 17.09 -1.32 10.43
N ILE A 84 17.24 -2.03 11.54
CA ILE A 84 16.46 -1.87 12.76
C ILE A 84 17.36 -1.29 13.86
N ASP A 85 16.83 -0.26 14.52
CA ASP A 85 17.47 0.40 15.68
C ASP A 85 17.75 -0.61 16.80
N GLU A 86 18.93 -0.50 17.41
CA GLU A 86 19.49 -1.39 18.44
C GLU A 86 19.71 -2.87 18.03
N LEU A 87 19.30 -3.27 16.83
CA LEU A 87 19.58 -4.61 16.27
C LEU A 87 20.73 -4.58 15.26
N ASP A 88 20.72 -3.61 14.35
CA ASP A 88 21.70 -3.50 13.26
C ASP A 88 22.66 -2.33 13.46
N TYR A 89 22.22 -1.26 14.12
CA TYR A 89 23.05 -0.10 14.43
C TYR A 89 22.74 0.49 15.81
N TYR A 90 23.65 1.33 16.31
CA TYR A 90 23.41 2.28 17.40
C TYR A 90 23.44 3.71 16.88
N LEU A 91 22.63 4.57 17.51
CA LEU A 91 22.61 6.00 17.27
C LEU A 91 23.49 6.73 18.29
N VAL A 92 24.42 7.54 17.79
CA VAL A 92 25.36 8.31 18.62
C VAL A 92 25.22 9.80 18.28
N PRO A 93 25.12 10.71 19.28
CA PRO A 93 25.08 12.15 19.01
C PRO A 93 26.40 12.63 18.42
N THR A 94 26.38 13.82 17.81
CA THR A 94 27.55 14.40 17.12
C THR A 94 28.83 14.39 17.96
N GLU A 95 28.76 14.77 19.24
CA GLU A 95 29.94 14.78 20.11
C GLU A 95 30.45 13.37 20.43
N GLY A 96 29.55 12.40 20.56
CA GLY A 96 29.92 11.00 20.79
C GLY A 96 30.61 10.41 19.57
N TRP A 97 30.09 10.70 18.38
CA TRP A 97 30.70 10.28 17.12
C TRP A 97 32.13 10.84 16.96
N LYS A 98 32.32 12.14 17.18
CA LYS A 98 33.64 12.78 17.11
C LYS A 98 34.64 12.12 18.06
N LYS A 99 34.21 11.80 19.29
CA LYS A 99 35.04 11.09 20.27
C LYS A 99 35.43 9.69 19.80
N LEU A 100 34.46 8.88 19.36
CA LEU A 100 34.73 7.52 18.85
C LEU A 100 35.72 7.55 17.67
N VAL A 101 35.50 8.42 16.69
CA VAL A 101 36.43 8.57 15.54
C VAL A 101 37.79 9.09 15.99
N SER A 102 37.86 10.01 16.96
CA SER A 102 39.15 10.49 17.48
C SER A 102 39.93 9.41 18.23
N TRP A 103 39.26 8.47 18.89
CA TRP A 103 39.91 7.41 19.68
C TRP A 103 40.31 6.20 18.84
N TYR A 104 39.48 5.83 17.86
CA TYR A 104 39.62 4.57 17.12
C TYR A 104 39.93 4.77 15.64
N GLY A 105 39.68 5.96 15.08
CA GLY A 105 39.66 6.20 13.64
C GLY A 105 38.37 5.70 12.99
N LEU A 106 38.20 6.03 11.72
CA LEU A 106 37.17 5.50 10.83
C LEU A 106 37.86 4.57 9.83
N LYS A 107 37.24 3.44 9.48
CA LYS A 107 37.80 2.51 8.49
C LYS A 107 38.04 3.24 7.16
N ASP A 108 39.20 2.99 6.56
CA ASP A 108 39.63 3.64 5.32
C ASP A 108 38.58 3.53 4.21
N GLY A 109 38.31 4.65 3.55
CA GLY A 109 37.34 4.74 2.45
C GLY A 109 35.87 4.86 2.88
N GLN A 110 35.55 4.84 4.19
CA GLN A 110 34.20 5.10 4.66
C GLN A 110 33.98 6.58 5.01
N GLU A 111 32.73 7.01 4.88
CA GLU A 111 32.25 8.32 5.36
C GLU A 111 31.29 8.15 6.55
N PRO A 112 31.15 9.18 7.42
CA PRO A 112 30.19 9.16 8.50
C PRO A 112 28.74 9.02 8.02
N ILE A 113 27.98 8.08 8.60
CA ILE A 113 26.56 7.89 8.29
C ILE A 113 25.71 8.85 9.16
N ALA A 114 25.67 10.12 8.76
CA ALA A 114 24.94 11.18 9.47
C ALA A 114 23.45 11.22 9.11
N ARG A 115 22.58 11.45 10.10
CA ARG A 115 21.12 11.57 9.96
C ARG A 115 20.57 12.70 10.84
N LYS A 116 19.43 13.26 10.44
CA LYS A 116 18.78 14.37 11.13
C LYS A 116 17.70 13.87 12.09
N VAL A 117 17.54 14.57 13.21
CA VAL A 117 16.40 14.38 14.10
C VAL A 117 15.20 15.15 13.54
N VAL A 118 14.08 14.45 13.38
CA VAL A 118 12.79 14.99 12.95
C VAL A 118 11.74 14.75 14.03
N GLU A 119 10.70 15.57 14.02
CA GLU A 119 9.52 15.31 14.84
C GLU A 119 8.60 14.34 14.11
N ALA A 120 8.32 13.19 14.73
CA ALA A 120 7.49 12.15 14.16
C ALA A 120 6.32 11.78 15.08
N GLY A 121 5.19 11.42 14.49
CA GLY A 121 3.98 10.93 15.16
C GLY A 121 2.71 11.52 14.56
N MET A 122 1.61 10.76 14.53
CA MET A 122 0.33 11.25 13.99
C MET A 122 -0.49 12.05 15.00
N PHE A 123 -0.38 11.72 16.29
CA PHE A 123 -1.15 12.36 17.37
C PHE A 123 -0.25 13.09 18.36
N VAL A 124 0.82 12.42 18.80
CA VAL A 124 1.84 12.99 19.68
C VAL A 124 3.16 12.98 18.94
N LYS A 125 3.76 14.16 18.78
CA LYS A 125 5.05 14.32 18.13
C LYS A 125 6.17 13.99 19.11
N HIS A 126 7.07 13.11 18.72
CA HIS A 126 8.31 12.81 19.42
C HIS A 126 9.50 13.01 18.47
N CYS A 127 10.63 13.44 19.00
CA CYS A 127 11.85 13.50 18.21
C CYS A 127 12.35 12.08 17.91
N LYS A 128 12.73 11.82 16.66
CA LYS A 128 13.32 10.56 16.19
C LYS A 128 14.40 10.87 15.17
N VAL A 129 15.49 10.10 15.14
CA VAL A 129 16.47 10.16 14.05
C VAL A 129 15.84 9.57 12.78
N GLU A 130 15.77 10.36 11.73
CA GLU A 130 15.27 9.93 10.42
C GLU A 130 16.38 9.20 9.66
N VAL A 131 16.37 7.86 9.73
CA VAL A 131 17.37 7.01 9.07
C VAL A 131 17.14 6.89 7.56
N TYR A 132 15.87 6.82 7.15
CA TYR A 132 15.47 6.71 5.75
C TYR A 132 14.58 7.90 5.39
N LEU A 133 14.91 8.56 4.29
CA LEU A 133 14.02 9.51 3.63
C LEU A 133 12.88 8.76 2.94
N THR A 134 11.73 9.42 2.82
CA THR A 134 10.59 8.90 2.07
C THR A 134 10.83 9.16 0.58
N GLU A 135 10.92 8.10 -0.22
CA GLU A 135 10.96 8.22 -1.68
C GLU A 135 9.53 8.31 -2.23
N LEU A 136 9.25 9.36 -2.98
CA LEU A 136 7.97 9.60 -3.64
C LEU A 136 8.17 9.59 -5.15
N MET A 137 7.16 9.10 -5.86
CA MET A 137 7.16 8.91 -7.32
C MET A 137 6.39 10.07 -7.96
N LEU A 138 7.09 11.03 -8.55
CA LEU A 138 6.50 12.29 -9.02
C LEU A 138 6.21 12.24 -10.52
N CYS A 139 5.05 12.68 -10.97
CA CYS A 139 4.74 12.85 -12.40
C CYS A 139 3.76 13.99 -12.69
N GLU A 140 3.59 14.35 -13.97
CA GLU A 140 2.56 15.28 -14.44
C GLU A 140 1.29 14.53 -14.84
N ASP A 141 0.16 15.21 -14.72
CA ASP A 141 -1.15 14.63 -15.08
C ASP A 141 -1.25 14.25 -16.57
N ASN A 142 -0.65 15.06 -17.45
CA ASN A 142 -0.65 14.83 -18.89
C ASN A 142 0.34 13.75 -19.35
N ASN A 143 1.24 13.30 -18.47
CA ASN A 143 2.28 12.31 -18.78
C ASN A 143 2.59 11.45 -17.56
N MET A 144 1.62 10.61 -17.21
CA MET A 144 1.68 9.73 -16.05
C MET A 144 2.72 8.59 -16.17
N ASP A 145 3.23 8.33 -17.37
CA ASP A 145 4.27 7.31 -17.61
C ASP A 145 5.67 7.84 -17.28
N ASN A 146 5.87 9.16 -17.30
CA ASN A 146 7.14 9.80 -16.94
C ASN A 146 7.24 10.01 -15.42
N ILE A 147 7.57 8.94 -14.70
CA ILE A 147 7.68 8.94 -13.25
C ILE A 147 9.13 9.22 -12.82
N VAL A 148 9.31 10.24 -11.98
CA VAL A 148 10.61 10.68 -11.45
C VAL A 148 10.66 10.43 -9.93
N PRO A 149 11.53 9.54 -9.43
CA PRO A 149 11.70 9.33 -7.99
C PRO A 149 12.44 10.50 -7.34
N ARG A 150 11.95 10.93 -6.17
CA ARG A 150 12.59 11.94 -5.31
C ARG A 150 12.46 11.56 -3.85
N ARG A 151 13.52 11.80 -3.07
CA ARG A 151 13.59 11.52 -1.63
C ARG A 151 13.33 12.79 -0.83
N PHE A 152 12.47 12.69 0.17
CA PHE A 152 12.06 13.80 1.04
C PHE A 152 12.09 13.38 2.51
N SER A 153 12.30 14.34 3.41
CA SER A 153 12.11 14.12 4.84
C SER A 153 10.63 13.99 5.16
N LYS A 154 10.26 13.17 6.15
CA LYS A 154 8.89 13.10 6.69
C LYS A 154 8.40 14.43 7.25
N ALA A 155 9.33 15.31 7.63
CA ALA A 155 9.03 16.65 8.13
C ALA A 155 8.90 17.69 7.01
N ASP A 156 9.24 17.36 5.76
CA ASP A 156 9.04 18.25 4.63
C ASP A 156 7.56 18.48 4.36
N THR A 157 7.21 19.67 3.89
CA THR A 157 5.83 20.06 3.63
C THR A 157 5.38 19.71 2.22
N ILE A 158 4.06 19.59 2.02
CA ILE A 158 3.47 19.45 0.69
C ILE A 158 3.85 20.65 -0.21
N ALA A 159 3.98 21.87 0.33
CA ALA A 159 4.49 23.03 -0.41
C ALA A 159 5.91 22.82 -0.97
N LEU A 160 6.79 22.15 -0.22
CA LEU A 160 8.14 21.84 -0.69
C LEU A 160 8.08 20.86 -1.86
N ILE A 161 7.24 19.82 -1.75
CA ILE A 161 7.02 18.84 -2.81
C ILE A 161 6.48 19.54 -4.06
N GLU A 162 5.47 20.40 -3.92
CA GLU A 162 4.90 21.17 -5.04
C GLU A 162 5.98 21.98 -5.74
N ARG A 163 6.79 22.73 -4.98
CA ARG A 163 7.88 23.53 -5.54
C ARG A 163 8.92 22.68 -6.27
N GLU A 164 9.23 21.50 -5.75
CA GLU A 164 10.13 20.57 -6.41
C GLU A 164 9.51 20.02 -7.70
N MET A 165 8.23 19.62 -7.69
CA MET A 165 7.50 19.19 -8.88
C MET A 165 7.43 20.30 -9.94
N ARG A 166 7.15 21.54 -9.54
CA ARG A 166 7.15 22.70 -10.46
C ARG A 166 8.49 22.86 -11.17
N LYS A 167 9.60 22.74 -10.44
CA LYS A 167 10.95 22.78 -11.03
C LYS A 167 11.21 21.61 -11.96
N LEU A 168 10.87 20.38 -11.53
CA LEU A 168 11.11 19.16 -12.31
C LEU A 168 10.35 19.16 -13.64
N PHE A 169 9.12 19.67 -13.63
CA PHE A 169 8.21 19.65 -14.74
C PHE A 169 8.06 21.02 -15.44
N SER A 170 8.92 21.98 -15.10
CA SER A 170 8.93 23.32 -15.68
C SER A 170 7.56 24.04 -15.64
N VAL A 171 6.82 23.86 -14.54
CA VAL A 171 5.52 24.53 -14.31
C VAL A 171 5.75 25.95 -13.79
N PRO A 172 5.28 27.01 -14.49
CA PRO A 172 5.48 28.39 -14.07
C PRO A 172 4.85 28.71 -12.70
N ASP A 173 5.43 29.63 -11.93
CA ASP A 173 4.94 29.97 -10.58
C ASP A 173 3.54 30.60 -10.60
N GLU A 174 3.23 31.39 -11.61
CA GLU A 174 1.92 32.01 -11.84
C GLU A 174 0.86 31.01 -12.31
N LYS A 175 1.26 29.81 -12.73
CA LYS A 175 0.34 28.77 -13.19
C LYS A 175 -0.35 28.11 -11.99
N GLU A 176 -1.68 28.19 -11.95
CA GLU A 176 -2.47 27.43 -10.98
C GLU A 176 -2.23 25.92 -11.16
N ALA A 177 -1.89 25.24 -10.07
CA ALA A 177 -1.68 23.80 -10.05
C ALA A 177 -2.35 23.15 -8.82
N ARG A 178 -2.66 21.87 -8.94
CA ARG A 178 -3.17 21.01 -7.86
C ARG A 178 -2.27 19.80 -7.71
N LEU A 179 -2.12 19.33 -6.49
CA LEU A 179 -1.42 18.09 -6.18
C LEU A 179 -2.40 16.98 -5.82
N TRP A 180 -2.11 15.78 -6.32
CA TRP A 180 -2.91 14.58 -6.07
C TRP A 180 -2.01 13.43 -5.62
N GLY A 181 -2.38 12.77 -4.53
CA GLY A 181 -1.79 11.51 -4.12
C GLY A 181 -2.57 10.33 -4.67
N LYS A 182 -1.89 9.36 -5.28
CA LYS A 182 -2.48 8.07 -5.63
C LYS A 182 -2.55 7.21 -4.39
N TYR A 183 -3.76 6.80 -3.99
CA TYR A 183 -3.95 5.95 -2.82
C TYR A 183 -4.11 4.47 -3.23
N MET A 184 -4.93 4.19 -4.26
CA MET A 184 -5.13 2.88 -4.91
C MET A 184 -5.09 3.04 -6.44
N SER A 185 -5.16 1.95 -7.21
CA SER A 185 -5.00 1.94 -8.68
C SER A 185 -5.76 3.05 -9.42
N ASN A 186 -6.95 3.44 -8.93
CA ASN A 186 -7.82 4.46 -9.53
C ASN A 186 -8.32 5.57 -8.57
N SER A 187 -7.82 5.65 -7.33
CA SER A 187 -8.28 6.66 -6.35
C SER A 187 -7.23 7.75 -6.12
N TRP A 188 -7.65 8.99 -6.35
CA TRP A 188 -6.82 10.19 -6.21
C TRP A 188 -7.32 11.01 -5.04
N GLU A 189 -6.42 11.36 -4.13
CA GLU A 189 -6.71 12.21 -2.98
C GLU A 189 -6.04 13.57 -3.16
N PRO A 190 -6.79 14.68 -3.05
CA PRO A 190 -6.22 16.01 -3.23
C PRO A 190 -5.35 16.38 -2.02
N LEU A 191 -4.13 16.86 -2.29
CA LEU A 191 -3.20 17.36 -1.28
C LEU A 191 -3.34 18.88 -1.11
N ASN A 192 -4.49 19.30 -0.58
CA ASN A 192 -4.88 20.72 -0.52
C ASN A 192 -4.17 21.52 0.59
N ASN A 193 -3.74 20.86 1.66
CA ASN A 193 -3.07 21.53 2.76
C ASN A 193 -1.56 21.56 2.52
N LEU A 194 -1.09 22.60 1.86
CA LEU A 194 0.33 22.78 1.52
C LEU A 194 1.25 22.87 2.76
N ASN A 195 0.71 23.22 3.92
CA ASN A 195 1.46 23.30 5.18
C ASN A 195 1.58 21.94 5.90
N SER A 196 0.81 20.93 5.50
CA SER A 196 0.94 19.58 6.06
C SER A 196 2.31 19.01 5.73
N THR A 197 2.91 18.28 6.67
CA THR A 197 4.11 17.49 6.40
C THR A 197 3.76 16.22 5.62
N ILE A 198 4.76 15.58 5.01
CA ILE A 198 4.63 14.26 4.38
C ILE A 198 4.01 13.26 5.35
N GLN A 199 4.43 13.30 6.62
CA GLN A 199 3.87 12.43 7.64
C GLN A 199 2.41 12.76 7.99
N ASP A 200 2.07 14.04 8.12
CA ASP A 200 0.69 14.46 8.45
C ASP A 200 -0.28 14.17 7.32
N ALA A 201 0.19 14.25 6.08
CA ALA A 201 -0.55 13.88 4.88
C ALA A 201 -0.67 12.35 4.69
N GLY A 202 -0.02 11.55 5.53
CA GLY A 202 -0.07 10.08 5.45
C GLY A 202 0.63 9.51 4.21
N LEU A 203 1.57 10.26 3.63
CA LEU A 203 2.30 9.81 2.45
C LEU A 203 3.32 8.72 2.81
N TYR A 204 3.46 7.72 1.95
CA TYR A 204 4.29 6.54 2.20
C TYR A 204 5.32 6.27 1.09
N GLN A 205 6.30 5.42 1.40
CA GLN A 205 7.39 5.04 0.50
C GLN A 205 6.84 4.51 -0.83
N GLY A 206 7.30 5.08 -1.94
CA GLY A 206 6.93 4.69 -3.30
C GLY A 206 5.57 5.22 -3.77
N GLN A 207 4.88 6.07 -2.99
CA GLN A 207 3.59 6.62 -3.38
C GLN A 207 3.71 7.56 -4.59
N VAL A 208 2.76 7.47 -5.52
CA VAL A 208 2.72 8.31 -6.72
C VAL A 208 2.00 9.62 -6.43
N LEU A 209 2.67 10.74 -6.73
CA LEU A 209 2.11 12.08 -6.66
C LEU A 209 2.04 12.69 -8.06
N VAL A 210 0.91 13.32 -8.36
CA VAL A 210 0.64 13.97 -9.64
C VAL A 210 0.46 15.47 -9.45
N ILE A 211 1.15 16.26 -10.26
CA ILE A 211 0.86 17.69 -10.42
C ILE A 211 -0.06 17.89 -11.63
N GLU A 212 -1.21 18.50 -11.39
CA GLU A 212 -2.19 18.87 -12.40
C GLU A 212 -2.12 20.38 -12.60
N GLN A 213 -1.90 20.81 -13.85
CA GLN A 213 -1.89 22.23 -14.22
C GLN A 213 -3.26 22.64 -14.74
N LYS A 214 -3.72 23.84 -14.38
CA LYS A 214 -4.98 24.37 -14.91
C LYS A 214 -4.84 24.72 -16.39
N ASN A 215 -5.83 24.39 -17.22
CA ASN A 215 -5.80 24.72 -18.64
C ASN A 215 -5.92 26.23 -18.88
N GLU A 216 -5.59 26.69 -20.09
CA GLU A 216 -5.74 28.10 -20.49
C GLU A 216 -7.20 28.56 -20.54
N ASP A 217 -8.13 27.64 -20.78
CA ASP A 217 -9.58 27.88 -20.74
C ASP A 217 -10.12 28.04 -19.30
N GLY A 218 -9.26 27.93 -18.29
CA GLY A 218 -9.61 28.01 -16.87
C GLY A 218 -10.23 26.73 -16.30
N MET A 219 -10.38 25.66 -17.10
CA MET A 219 -10.87 24.36 -16.63
C MET A 219 -9.73 23.49 -16.11
N TRP A 220 -10.04 22.59 -15.18
CA TRP A 220 -9.09 21.57 -14.73
C TRP A 220 -9.15 20.34 -15.65
N PRO A 221 -8.02 19.76 -16.10
CA PRO A 221 -7.99 18.55 -16.93
C PRO A 221 -8.89 17.40 -16.42
N ARG A 222 -8.90 17.16 -15.10
CA ARG A 222 -9.72 16.12 -14.47
C ARG A 222 -11.19 16.50 -14.32
N GLU A 223 -11.53 17.78 -14.42
CA GLU A 223 -12.92 18.28 -14.44
C GLU A 223 -13.47 18.39 -15.87
N SER A 224 -12.66 18.80 -16.85
CA SER A 224 -13.05 18.85 -18.27
C SER A 224 -13.37 17.44 -18.79
N SER A 225 -12.64 16.43 -18.33
CA SER A 225 -12.93 15.00 -18.56
C SER A 225 -14.33 14.57 -18.09
N LYS A 226 -14.95 15.28 -17.13
CA LYS A 226 -16.33 15.02 -16.65
C LYS A 226 -17.39 15.77 -17.45
N THR A 227 -17.06 16.88 -18.12
CA THR A 227 -18.04 17.69 -18.84
C THR A 227 -18.55 17.10 -20.15
N ASN A 228 -17.87 16.07 -20.70
CA ASN A 228 -18.39 15.26 -21.82
C ASN A 228 -19.31 14.09 -21.37
N LYS A 229 -19.63 13.98 -20.07
CA LYS A 229 -20.62 13.03 -19.54
C LYS A 229 -21.52 13.71 -18.50
N LYS A 230 -22.42 14.57 -18.97
CA LYS A 230 -23.54 15.07 -18.15
C LYS A 230 -24.62 13.99 -18.02
N THR A 231 -24.45 13.09 -17.05
CA THR A 231 -25.55 12.39 -16.36
C THR A 231 -25.04 12.00 -14.98
N GLU A 232 -25.72 12.50 -13.95
CA GLU A 232 -25.59 12.20 -12.51
C GLU A 232 -24.52 11.17 -12.13
N SER A 233 -23.45 11.64 -11.49
CA SER A 233 -22.38 10.79 -10.96
C SER A 233 -22.87 9.95 -9.79
N ARG A 234 -23.44 8.79 -10.08
CA ARG A 234 -23.23 7.60 -9.25
C ARG A 234 -21.79 7.17 -9.50
N ILE A 235 -20.95 7.17 -8.47
CA ILE A 235 -19.60 6.59 -8.53
C ILE A 235 -19.77 5.16 -9.07
N SER A 236 -19.37 4.89 -10.31
CA SER A 236 -19.39 3.55 -10.87
C SER A 236 -18.16 2.81 -10.36
N VAL A 237 -18.26 2.33 -9.13
CA VAL A 237 -17.30 1.40 -8.55
C VAL A 237 -17.42 0.08 -9.33
N ASP A 238 -16.35 -0.34 -10.01
CA ASP A 238 -16.38 -1.60 -10.76
C ASP A 238 -16.50 -2.77 -9.77
N ARG A 239 -17.50 -3.63 -10.00
CA ARG A 239 -17.83 -4.74 -9.10
C ARG A 239 -16.70 -5.76 -9.05
N ASN A 240 -15.88 -5.83 -10.10
CA ASN A 240 -14.74 -6.75 -10.19
C ASN A 240 -13.63 -6.40 -9.19
N GLU A 241 -13.54 -5.15 -8.71
CA GLU A 241 -12.52 -4.72 -7.74
C GLU A 241 -12.75 -5.29 -6.32
N PHE A 242 -13.95 -5.83 -6.05
CA PHE A 242 -14.35 -6.35 -4.73
C PHE A 242 -14.59 -7.86 -4.73
N VAL A 243 -14.07 -8.57 -5.73
CA VAL A 243 -14.22 -10.03 -5.86
C VAL A 243 -13.06 -10.73 -5.16
N CYS A 244 -13.38 -11.70 -4.31
CA CYS A 244 -12.39 -12.57 -3.70
C CYS A 244 -11.81 -13.53 -4.76
N ALA A 245 -10.49 -13.55 -4.93
CA ALA A 245 -9.84 -14.43 -5.90
C ALA A 245 -9.93 -15.93 -5.57
N VAL A 246 -10.37 -16.30 -4.37
CA VAL A 246 -10.53 -17.70 -3.94
C VAL A 246 -11.95 -18.22 -4.25
N CYS A 247 -13.00 -17.52 -3.79
CA CYS A 247 -14.38 -17.95 -4.03
C CYS A 247 -15.03 -17.32 -5.26
N LEU A 248 -14.36 -16.36 -5.91
CA LEU A 248 -14.83 -15.64 -7.09
C LEU A 248 -16.17 -14.90 -6.87
N ASP A 249 -16.51 -14.60 -5.62
CA ASP A 249 -17.69 -13.84 -5.20
C ASP A 249 -17.27 -12.53 -4.50
N LEU A 250 -18.21 -11.60 -4.32
CA LEU A 250 -17.99 -10.39 -3.54
C LEU A 250 -17.45 -10.72 -2.14
N LEU A 251 -16.47 -9.94 -1.69
CA LEU A 251 -15.82 -10.13 -0.40
C LEU A 251 -16.84 -10.18 0.76
N LYS A 252 -16.77 -11.25 1.55
CA LYS A 252 -17.54 -11.46 2.79
C LYS A 252 -16.57 -11.41 3.96
N ASP A 253 -16.77 -10.47 4.87
CA ASP A 253 -15.80 -10.14 5.93
C ASP A 253 -14.38 -10.01 5.36
N PRO A 254 -14.13 -8.99 4.50
CA PRO A 254 -12.84 -8.83 3.85
C PRO A 254 -11.71 -8.70 4.86
N VAL A 255 -10.59 -9.36 4.57
CA VAL A 255 -9.32 -9.21 5.26
C VAL A 255 -8.24 -8.93 4.22
N THR A 256 -7.30 -8.06 4.56
CA THR A 256 -6.16 -7.71 3.70
C THR A 256 -4.90 -8.28 4.35
N ILE A 257 -4.17 -9.12 3.63
CA ILE A 257 -2.92 -9.71 4.12
C ILE A 257 -1.72 -8.82 3.78
N LEU A 258 -0.55 -9.09 4.36
CA LEU A 258 0.63 -8.21 4.30
C LEU A 258 1.13 -7.86 2.88
N CYS A 259 0.80 -8.67 1.88
CA CYS A 259 1.10 -8.39 0.47
C CYS A 259 0.09 -7.45 -0.23
N GLY A 260 -0.93 -6.96 0.49
CA GLY A 260 -1.96 -6.06 -0.04
C GLY A 260 -3.17 -6.73 -0.68
N HIS A 261 -3.13 -8.05 -0.92
CA HIS A 261 -4.28 -8.79 -1.48
C HIS A 261 -5.38 -9.01 -0.43
N SER A 262 -6.64 -8.99 -0.88
CA SER A 262 -7.81 -9.06 -0.01
C SER A 262 -8.71 -10.25 -0.34
N TYR A 263 -9.18 -10.93 0.70
CA TYR A 263 -9.98 -12.16 0.59
C TYR A 263 -11.14 -12.14 1.60
N CYS A 264 -12.13 -13.00 1.39
CA CYS A 264 -13.06 -13.33 2.47
C CYS A 264 -12.26 -13.96 3.62
N LYS A 265 -12.55 -13.57 4.87
CA LYS A 265 -11.84 -14.12 6.05
C LYS A 265 -11.82 -15.65 6.02
N SER A 266 -12.96 -16.29 5.76
CA SER A 266 -13.08 -17.75 5.68
C SER A 266 -12.24 -18.37 4.55
N CYS A 267 -12.14 -17.70 3.40
CA CYS A 267 -11.40 -18.22 2.25
C CYS A 267 -9.89 -18.27 2.51
N ILE A 268 -9.32 -17.20 3.06
CA ILE A 268 -7.88 -17.18 3.37
C ILE A 268 -7.55 -18.01 4.60
N THR A 269 -8.43 -18.06 5.62
CA THR A 269 -8.29 -18.98 6.74
C THR A 269 -8.24 -20.41 6.24
N GLY A 270 -9.22 -20.81 5.42
CA GLY A 270 -9.28 -22.15 4.84
C GLY A 270 -8.06 -22.47 3.98
N HIS A 271 -7.57 -21.53 3.17
CA HIS A 271 -6.34 -21.75 2.39
C HIS A 271 -5.13 -22.06 3.29
N TRP A 272 -4.92 -21.26 4.34
CA TRP A 272 -3.83 -21.45 5.28
C TRP A 272 -3.98 -22.70 6.17
N ASP A 273 -5.20 -23.12 6.49
CA ASP A 273 -5.43 -24.36 7.24
C ASP A 273 -4.91 -25.60 6.50
N HIS A 274 -4.90 -25.59 5.16
CA HIS A 274 -4.29 -26.67 4.37
C HIS A 274 -2.75 -26.65 4.39
N GLU A 275 -2.15 -25.49 4.69
CA GLU A 275 -0.70 -25.27 4.72
C GLU A 275 -0.10 -25.38 6.15
N ASP A 276 -0.92 -25.59 7.18
CA ASP A 276 -0.49 -25.60 8.59
C ASP A 276 0.62 -26.65 8.87
N GLN A 277 0.66 -27.75 8.11
CA GLN A 277 1.70 -28.78 8.25
C GLN A 277 3.09 -28.27 7.82
N GLN A 278 3.15 -27.35 6.86
CA GLN A 278 4.39 -26.79 6.32
C GLN A 278 4.89 -25.58 7.14
N ARG A 279 4.06 -25.00 8.02
CA ARG A 279 4.33 -23.78 8.82
C ARG A 279 4.78 -22.55 8.01
N VAL A 280 4.54 -22.59 6.70
CA VAL A 280 4.81 -21.52 5.76
C VAL A 280 3.52 -21.25 5.01
N TYR A 281 3.01 -20.04 5.14
CA TYR A 281 1.69 -19.66 4.66
C TYR A 281 1.83 -18.81 3.42
N SER A 282 1.08 -19.09 2.35
CA SER A 282 1.23 -18.40 1.08
C SER A 282 0.01 -17.53 0.73
N CYS A 283 0.25 -16.49 -0.07
CA CYS A 283 -0.82 -15.71 -0.69
C CYS A 283 -1.38 -16.47 -1.91
N PRO A 284 -2.71 -16.73 -1.99
CA PRO A 284 -3.31 -17.39 -3.15
C PRO A 284 -3.04 -16.73 -4.51
N GLN A 285 -2.84 -15.40 -4.53
CA GLN A 285 -2.66 -14.63 -5.77
C GLN A 285 -1.19 -14.45 -6.17
N CYS A 286 -0.33 -13.94 -5.27
CA CYS A 286 1.06 -13.62 -5.58
C CYS A 286 2.09 -14.62 -5.04
N ARG A 287 1.64 -15.64 -4.28
CA ARG A 287 2.48 -16.68 -3.68
C ARG A 287 3.54 -16.19 -2.69
N GLN A 288 3.49 -14.92 -2.27
CA GLN A 288 4.32 -14.43 -1.17
C GLN A 288 4.08 -15.24 0.09
N THR A 289 5.17 -15.65 0.75
CA THR A 289 5.15 -16.52 1.93
C THR A 289 5.25 -15.73 3.24
N PHE A 290 4.65 -16.25 4.30
CA PHE A 290 4.63 -15.67 5.63
C PHE A 290 4.96 -16.72 6.69
N SER A 291 5.80 -16.37 7.66
CA SER A 291 6.07 -17.16 8.87
C SER A 291 6.45 -16.20 10.00
N PRO A 292 5.74 -16.18 11.16
CA PRO A 292 4.62 -17.06 11.56
C PRO A 292 3.29 -16.75 10.83
N ARG A 293 2.24 -17.54 11.11
CA ARG A 293 0.89 -17.35 10.54
C ARG A 293 0.37 -15.94 10.84
N PRO A 294 0.03 -15.11 9.82
CA PRO A 294 -0.45 -13.76 10.09
C PRO A 294 -1.81 -13.74 10.81
N ALA A 295 -1.99 -12.79 11.72
CA ALA A 295 -3.28 -12.53 12.35
C ALA A 295 -4.22 -11.84 11.35
N LEU A 296 -5.45 -12.33 11.21
CA LEU A 296 -6.44 -11.79 10.29
C LEU A 296 -7.40 -10.83 10.99
N ALA A 297 -7.23 -9.53 10.72
CA ALA A 297 -8.16 -8.49 11.14
C ALA A 297 -9.12 -8.12 9.99
N ARG A 298 -10.38 -7.85 10.32
CA ARG A 298 -11.39 -7.39 9.36
C ARG A 298 -11.00 -6.01 8.82
N ASN A 299 -10.98 -5.87 7.50
CA ASN A 299 -10.84 -4.59 6.83
C ASN A 299 -12.21 -3.88 6.85
N THR A 300 -12.38 -2.94 7.78
CA THR A 300 -13.64 -2.21 7.98
C THR A 300 -14.02 -1.36 6.79
N ILE A 301 -13.03 -0.79 6.08
CA ILE A 301 -13.24 0.06 4.90
C ILE A 301 -13.76 -0.79 3.73
N LEU A 302 -13.08 -1.91 3.41
CA LEU A 302 -13.55 -2.82 2.36
C LEU A 302 -14.94 -3.37 2.69
N ALA A 303 -15.19 -3.70 3.96
CA ALA A 303 -16.51 -4.15 4.38
C ALA A 303 -17.57 -3.07 4.16
N GLU A 304 -17.31 -1.81 4.55
CA GLU A 304 -18.22 -0.70 4.35
C GLU A 304 -18.46 -0.39 2.87
N MET A 305 -17.43 -0.44 2.04
CA MET A 305 -17.53 -0.23 0.58
C MET A 305 -18.35 -1.33 -0.09
N VAL A 306 -18.14 -2.60 0.28
CA VAL A 306 -18.95 -3.73 -0.22
C VAL A 306 -20.41 -3.59 0.23
N GLU A 307 -20.66 -3.13 1.46
CA GLU A 307 -22.03 -2.86 1.94
C GLU A 307 -22.67 -1.66 1.24
N LYS A 308 -21.93 -0.59 0.98
CA LYS A 308 -22.38 0.55 0.17
C LYS A 308 -22.70 0.11 -1.25
N LEU A 309 -21.85 -0.69 -1.89
CA LEU A 309 -22.09 -1.31 -3.19
C LEU A 309 -23.36 -2.16 -3.22
N LYS A 310 -23.64 -2.92 -2.15
CA LYS A 310 -24.89 -3.68 -1.99
C LYS A 310 -26.08 -2.73 -1.84
N LYS A 311 -25.95 -1.64 -1.06
CA LYS A 311 -27.02 -0.66 -0.76
C LYS A 311 -27.34 0.27 -1.93
N THR A 312 -26.36 0.69 -2.74
CA THR A 312 -26.60 1.51 -3.95
C THR A 312 -27.46 0.77 -4.99
N ARG A 313 -27.66 -0.55 -4.84
CA ARG A 313 -28.55 -1.39 -5.67
C ARG A 313 -29.87 -1.78 -4.98
N LEU A 314 -30.19 -1.23 -3.81
CA LEU A 314 -31.49 -1.42 -3.14
C LEU A 314 -32.55 -0.41 -3.63
N SER A 315 -32.24 0.44 -4.62
CA SER A 315 -33.20 1.33 -5.28
C SER A 315 -33.92 0.70 -6.47
N ASP A 316 -33.62 -0.56 -6.82
CA ASP A 316 -34.31 -1.32 -7.88
C ASP A 316 -34.84 -2.64 -7.29
N ASP A 317 -35.63 -2.56 -6.21
CA ASP A 317 -36.47 -3.68 -5.81
C ASP A 317 -37.65 -3.81 -6.79
N CYS A 318 -38.02 -5.07 -7.05
CA CYS A 318 -39.08 -5.43 -7.96
C CYS A 318 -40.42 -4.84 -7.52
N ASP A 319 -41.07 -4.12 -8.42
CA ASP A 319 -42.50 -3.84 -8.28
C ASP A 319 -43.25 -5.18 -8.29
N THR A 320 -44.31 -5.26 -7.47
CA THR A 320 -45.22 -6.41 -7.41
C THR A 320 -45.88 -6.60 -8.78
N GLY A 321 -45.30 -7.46 -9.61
CA GLY A 321 -45.75 -7.72 -10.98
C GLY A 321 -44.65 -8.18 -11.94
N ASP A 322 -43.37 -8.00 -11.59
CA ASP A 322 -42.26 -8.34 -12.47
C ASP A 322 -41.85 -9.82 -12.43
N VAL A 323 -41.62 -10.40 -13.62
CA VAL A 323 -41.20 -11.80 -13.81
C VAL A 323 -39.75 -11.98 -13.40
N GLN A 324 -39.46 -12.98 -12.58
CA GLN A 324 -38.13 -13.26 -12.06
C GLN A 324 -37.32 -14.16 -12.99
N CYS A 325 -35.99 -14.05 -12.93
CA CYS A 325 -35.10 -14.95 -13.65
C CYS A 325 -35.02 -16.33 -12.97
N ASP A 326 -35.19 -17.37 -13.77
CA ASP A 326 -35.23 -18.76 -13.30
C ASP A 326 -33.83 -19.37 -13.08
N ILE A 327 -32.82 -18.82 -13.73
CA ILE A 327 -31.43 -19.33 -13.70
C ILE A 327 -30.63 -18.80 -12.50
N CYS A 328 -31.08 -17.71 -11.87
CA CYS A 328 -30.38 -17.12 -10.74
C CYS A 328 -30.41 -18.05 -9.51
N THR A 329 -29.25 -18.54 -9.10
CA THR A 329 -29.06 -19.24 -7.82
C THR A 329 -28.84 -18.22 -6.71
N GLY A 330 -29.82 -18.01 -5.84
CA GLY A 330 -29.79 -17.03 -4.74
C GLY A 330 -30.74 -15.86 -4.97
N ARG A 331 -30.24 -14.60 -4.96
CA ARG A 331 -31.07 -13.42 -5.28
C ARG A 331 -31.54 -13.49 -6.73
N LYS A 332 -32.85 -13.56 -6.93
CA LYS A 332 -33.47 -13.55 -8.26
C LYS A 332 -33.56 -12.11 -8.79
N TYR A 333 -33.13 -11.92 -10.03
CA TYR A 333 -33.18 -10.61 -10.72
C TYR A 333 -34.36 -10.58 -11.69
N LYS A 334 -34.87 -9.39 -12.02
CA LYS A 334 -35.91 -9.19 -13.03
C LYS A 334 -35.50 -9.83 -14.36
N ALA A 335 -36.38 -10.66 -14.91
CA ALA A 335 -36.22 -11.22 -16.23
C ALA A 335 -36.55 -10.17 -17.29
N VAL A 336 -35.76 -10.16 -18.35
CA VAL A 336 -35.93 -9.27 -19.51
C VAL A 336 -36.56 -10.00 -20.69
N LYS A 337 -36.30 -11.31 -20.82
CA LYS A 337 -36.87 -12.17 -21.86
C LYS A 337 -37.09 -13.59 -21.37
N SER A 338 -38.02 -14.26 -22.02
CA SER A 338 -38.38 -15.65 -21.79
C SER A 338 -38.10 -16.48 -23.06
N CYS A 339 -37.48 -17.65 -22.91
CA CYS A 339 -37.25 -18.55 -24.04
C CYS A 339 -38.36 -19.58 -24.13
N LEU A 340 -39.04 -19.65 -25.28
CA LEU A 340 -40.12 -20.61 -25.52
C LEU A 340 -39.63 -22.04 -25.75
N VAL A 341 -38.32 -22.23 -25.97
CA VAL A 341 -37.70 -23.54 -26.16
C VAL A 341 -37.16 -24.08 -24.83
N CYS A 342 -36.45 -23.25 -24.09
CA CYS A 342 -35.89 -23.63 -22.78
C CYS A 342 -36.88 -23.50 -21.63
N LEU A 343 -38.02 -22.82 -21.83
CA LEU A 343 -39.06 -22.58 -20.83
C LEU A 343 -38.56 -21.88 -19.57
N ASN A 344 -37.60 -20.97 -19.75
CA ASN A 344 -37.00 -20.21 -18.68
C ASN A 344 -37.02 -18.72 -19.01
N SER A 345 -37.12 -17.91 -17.96
CA SER A 345 -36.99 -16.46 -17.97
C SER A 345 -35.58 -16.06 -17.54
N TYR A 346 -34.98 -15.12 -18.27
CA TYR A 346 -33.59 -14.72 -18.09
C TYR A 346 -33.48 -13.25 -17.75
N CYS A 347 -32.68 -12.92 -16.72
CA CYS A 347 -32.18 -11.57 -16.53
C CYS A 347 -31.16 -11.23 -17.62
N GLN A 348 -30.80 -9.95 -17.77
CA GLN A 348 -29.92 -9.50 -18.86
C GLN A 348 -28.60 -10.29 -18.95
N ASN A 349 -28.02 -10.67 -17.81
CA ASN A 349 -26.76 -11.42 -17.78
C ASN A 349 -26.94 -12.87 -18.26
N HIS A 350 -27.95 -13.57 -17.73
CA HIS A 350 -28.23 -14.95 -18.15
C HIS A 350 -28.79 -15.04 -19.57
N LEU A 351 -29.44 -13.99 -20.07
CA LEU A 351 -29.87 -13.90 -21.47
C LEU A 351 -28.67 -13.84 -22.40
N LYS A 352 -27.68 -13.00 -22.10
CA LYS A 352 -26.43 -12.92 -22.88
C LYS A 352 -25.70 -14.27 -22.91
N GLN A 353 -25.63 -14.97 -21.78
CA GLN A 353 -25.03 -16.30 -21.71
C GLN A 353 -25.82 -17.31 -22.55
N HIS A 354 -27.15 -17.32 -22.45
CA HIS A 354 -28.03 -18.16 -23.25
C HIS A 354 -27.83 -17.90 -24.77
N GLU A 355 -27.87 -16.64 -25.22
CA GLU A 355 -27.63 -16.28 -26.62
C GLU A 355 -26.22 -16.69 -27.09
N SER A 356 -25.22 -16.62 -26.21
CA SER A 356 -23.85 -17.00 -26.52
C SER A 356 -23.68 -18.52 -26.72
N TRP A 357 -24.38 -19.35 -25.96
CA TRP A 357 -24.35 -20.81 -26.04
C TRP A 357 -25.14 -21.36 -27.23
N PHE A 358 -26.25 -20.71 -27.60
CA PHE A 358 -27.11 -21.13 -28.70
C PHE A 358 -26.85 -20.38 -30.02
N ARG A 359 -25.64 -19.83 -30.20
CA ARG A 359 -25.23 -19.01 -31.36
C ARG A 359 -25.50 -19.63 -32.75
N GLY A 360 -25.68 -20.95 -32.83
CA GLY A 360 -26.01 -21.68 -34.07
C GLY A 360 -27.44 -22.23 -34.19
N LYS A 361 -28.23 -22.24 -33.11
CA LYS A 361 -29.65 -22.68 -33.11
C LYS A 361 -30.47 -21.60 -32.41
N ARG A 362 -31.04 -20.66 -33.17
CA ARG A 362 -31.81 -19.55 -32.59
C ARG A 362 -33.06 -20.08 -31.88
N HIS A 363 -33.04 -20.04 -30.55
CA HIS A 363 -34.25 -20.23 -29.76
C HIS A 363 -35.14 -18.99 -29.83
N ASN A 364 -36.46 -19.19 -29.86
CA ASN A 364 -37.42 -18.10 -29.89
C ASN A 364 -37.52 -17.45 -28.50
N LEU A 365 -37.28 -16.14 -28.45
CA LEU A 365 -37.28 -15.32 -27.23
C LEU A 365 -38.44 -14.31 -27.30
N THR A 366 -39.29 -14.32 -26.28
CA THR A 366 -40.40 -13.37 -26.10
C THR A 366 -40.13 -12.45 -24.90
N GLU A 367 -40.96 -11.42 -24.72
CA GLU A 367 -40.95 -10.62 -23.48
C GLU A 367 -41.15 -11.51 -22.25
N ALA A 368 -40.52 -11.10 -21.14
CA ALA A 368 -40.59 -11.85 -19.90
C ALA A 368 -42.04 -11.99 -19.43
N THR A 369 -42.52 -13.24 -19.30
CA THR A 369 -43.90 -13.51 -18.92
C THR A 369 -43.98 -14.59 -17.84
N GLY A 370 -44.83 -14.36 -16.83
CA GLY A 370 -45.13 -15.36 -15.79
C GLY A 370 -45.97 -16.53 -16.30
N ARG A 371 -46.51 -16.43 -17.53
CA ARG A 371 -47.39 -17.43 -18.17
C ARG A 371 -46.68 -18.25 -19.24
N LEU A 372 -45.37 -18.37 -19.13
CA LEU A 372 -44.47 -19.06 -20.07
C LEU A 372 -44.92 -20.49 -20.43
N GLN A 373 -45.47 -21.22 -19.44
CA GLN A 373 -45.98 -22.58 -19.62
C GLN A 373 -47.34 -22.62 -20.35
N GLU A 374 -48.17 -21.58 -20.24
CA GLU A 374 -49.49 -21.51 -20.87
C GLU A 374 -49.39 -21.20 -22.38
N MET A 375 -48.32 -20.52 -22.81
CA MET A 375 -48.08 -20.17 -24.23
C MET A 375 -47.74 -21.37 -25.13
N ILE A 376 -47.49 -22.55 -24.57
CA ILE A 376 -47.25 -23.79 -25.31
C ILE A 376 -48.58 -24.43 -25.76
N CYS A 377 -49.69 -24.13 -25.08
CA CYS A 377 -51.00 -24.79 -25.31
C CYS A 377 -51.86 -24.20 -26.44
N GLN A 378 -51.54 -23.02 -26.98
CA GLN A 378 -52.35 -22.43 -28.08
C GLN A 378 -52.00 -22.98 -29.47
N LYS A 379 -50.90 -23.74 -29.63
CA LYS A 379 -50.50 -24.31 -30.93
C LYS A 379 -50.83 -25.80 -31.13
N ASN A 380 -51.46 -26.45 -30.15
CA ASN A 380 -51.76 -27.89 -30.21
C ASN A 380 -53.26 -28.23 -30.33
N THR A 381 -54.12 -27.25 -30.63
CA THR A 381 -55.57 -27.47 -30.83
C THR A 381 -56.09 -27.18 -32.25
N GLU A 382 -55.22 -27.02 -33.25
CA GLU A 382 -55.66 -26.80 -34.66
C GLU A 382 -55.12 -27.80 -35.70
N ASN A 383 -54.36 -28.83 -35.34
CA ASN A 383 -53.90 -29.86 -36.31
C ASN A 383 -54.06 -31.31 -35.82
N ARG A 384 -55.21 -31.62 -35.24
CA ARG A 384 -55.74 -33.00 -35.20
C ARG A 384 -57.16 -32.98 -35.72
N ASN A 385 -57.29 -32.92 -37.05
CA ASN A 385 -58.32 -33.57 -37.84
C ASN A 385 -57.97 -33.39 -39.33
N THR A 386 -58.23 -34.43 -40.12
CA THR A 386 -57.88 -34.66 -41.54
C THR A 386 -56.44 -35.15 -41.78
N GLU A 387 -56.17 -36.32 -42.37
CA GLU A 387 -57.00 -37.33 -43.02
C GLU A 387 -56.25 -38.67 -43.09
N THR A 388 -57.02 -39.76 -43.02
CA THR A 388 -56.72 -41.14 -43.41
C THR A 388 -56.53 -41.31 -44.92
N CYS A 389 -55.46 -41.97 -45.34
CA CYS A 389 -55.44 -43.17 -46.21
C CYS A 389 -54.02 -43.74 -46.27
#